data_AF-A0A6A0II43-F1
#
_entry.id   AF-A0A6A0II43-F1
#
_cell.length_a   1.000
_cell.length_b   1.000
_cell.length_c   1.000
_cell.angle_alpha   90.00
_cell.angle_beta   90.00
_cell.angle_gamma   90.00
#
_symmetry.space_group_name_H-M   'P 1'
#
loop_
_entity.id
_entity.type
_entity.pdbx_description
1 polymer ?
#
loop_
_entity_poly.entity_id
_entity_poly.type
_entity_poly.pdbx_seq_one_letter_code
_entity_poly.pdbx_strand_id
1 'polypeptide(L)'
;MLRRLVLAGLVAALLPSAALAAVARTEATVEGLTVALDLERRARAAEVEELDAASAQIVRAQDTAASRRSRLLQLARDPQTEVDTLLDAEDSLTEAEALVRAAQDRRRAAASRLVERGRRIAFLLEEIARRRAGGRAASDPVTGRWEVRINPGDRKGSMRLNLDGTIVSGDYVLDGGFRGSVRGTFVSEKLTLQRIDSERGYDANFYGQLVAAQRRLAGTWESTTIAPLDGPAGGTWVATREPDQDDTGGERP
;
A
#
# COMPACT_ATOMS: atom_id res chain seq x y z
N MET A 1 -19.75 -36.00 -63.72
CA MET A 1 -21.12 -35.47 -63.59
C MET A 1 -21.40 -35.29 -62.10
N LEU A 2 -20.98 -34.20 -61.45
CA LEU A 2 -21.66 -32.89 -61.34
C LEU A 2 -23.11 -32.96 -60.86
N ARG A 3 -23.34 -32.59 -59.58
CA ARG A 3 -24.36 -31.59 -59.21
C ARG A 3 -24.06 -30.96 -57.84
N ARG A 4 -23.98 -29.63 -57.87
CA ARG A 4 -23.82 -28.65 -56.79
C ARG A 4 -25.17 -28.30 -56.16
N LEU A 5 -25.14 -27.79 -54.91
CA LEU A 5 -25.92 -26.66 -54.32
C LEU A 5 -25.74 -26.74 -52.77
N VAL A 6 -24.87 -25.98 -52.09
CA VAL A 6 -24.83 -24.55 -51.68
C VAL A 6 -25.88 -24.14 -50.61
N LEU A 7 -25.38 -23.39 -49.59
CA LEU A 7 -26.01 -22.59 -48.51
C LEU A 7 -26.37 -23.36 -47.22
N ALA A 8 -26.16 -22.87 -45.98
CA ALA A 8 -25.69 -21.60 -45.41
C ALA A 8 -25.13 -21.93 -44.00
N GLY A 9 -24.01 -21.37 -43.51
CA GLY A 9 -23.96 -20.04 -42.94
C GLY A 9 -24.22 -20.04 -41.43
N LEU A 10 -23.19 -20.31 -40.60
CA LEU A 10 -23.16 -19.81 -39.22
C LEU A 10 -21.70 -19.59 -38.78
N VAL A 11 -21.21 -18.37 -39.03
CA VAL A 11 -20.00 -17.83 -38.40
C VAL A 11 -20.40 -17.46 -36.97
N ALA A 12 -20.12 -18.34 -36.02
CA ALA A 12 -20.23 -18.02 -34.61
C ALA A 12 -19.01 -17.18 -34.21
N ALA A 13 -19.27 -15.92 -33.88
CA ALA A 13 -18.31 -14.89 -33.56
C ALA A 13 -17.36 -15.30 -32.42
N LEU A 14 -16.07 -15.33 -32.73
CA LEU A 14 -15.00 -15.12 -31.74
C LEU A 14 -15.11 -13.69 -31.21
N LEU A 15 -15.89 -13.51 -30.16
CA LEU A 15 -15.79 -12.32 -29.32
C LEU A 15 -14.61 -12.51 -28.35
N PRO A 16 -13.63 -11.61 -28.32
CA PRO A 16 -12.56 -11.66 -27.33
C PRO A 16 -13.15 -11.41 -25.94
N SER A 17 -12.89 -12.33 -25.01
CA SER A 17 -13.12 -12.16 -23.58
C SER A 17 -12.21 -11.07 -23.02
N ALA A 18 -12.54 -9.81 -23.30
CA ALA A 18 -11.93 -8.63 -22.69
C ALA A 18 -12.76 -8.08 -21.51
N ALA A 19 -13.73 -8.86 -21.01
CA ALA A 19 -14.64 -8.46 -19.93
C ALA A 19 -14.10 -8.75 -18.51
N LEU A 20 -12.86 -9.25 -18.36
CA LEU A 20 -12.24 -9.48 -17.04
C LEU A 20 -11.28 -8.36 -16.60
N ALA A 21 -11.08 -7.31 -17.40
CA ALA A 21 -10.25 -6.16 -17.01
C ALA A 21 -11.04 -5.04 -16.29
N ALA A 22 -12.34 -5.22 -16.08
CA ALA A 22 -13.24 -4.24 -15.46
C ALA A 22 -13.80 -4.70 -14.10
N VAL A 23 -13.14 -5.65 -13.43
CA VAL A 23 -13.34 -5.81 -11.99
C VAL A 23 -12.63 -4.63 -11.33
N ALA A 24 -13.43 -3.64 -10.99
CA ALA A 24 -13.23 -2.62 -9.98
C ALA A 24 -11.80 -2.57 -9.39
N ARG A 25 -11.13 -1.43 -9.60
CA ARG A 25 -10.24 -0.88 -8.57
C ARG A 25 -11.10 -0.56 -7.35
N THR A 26 -11.61 -1.58 -6.66
CA THR A 26 -12.18 -1.44 -5.33
C THR A 26 -11.04 -0.91 -4.48
N GLU A 27 -11.22 0.27 -3.90
CA GLU A 27 -10.33 0.73 -2.84
C GLU A 27 -10.35 -0.31 -1.72
N ALA A 28 -9.36 -1.21 -1.72
CA ALA A 28 -9.27 -2.27 -0.72
C ALA A 28 -9.10 -1.62 0.67
N THR A 29 -10.12 -1.73 1.52
CA THR A 29 -10.05 -1.16 2.88
C THR A 29 -8.90 -1.79 3.67
N VAL A 30 -8.42 -1.12 4.72
CA VAL A 30 -7.37 -1.68 5.60
C VAL A 30 -7.80 -3.03 6.18
N GLU A 31 -9.09 -3.19 6.48
CA GLU A 31 -9.67 -4.47 6.90
C GLU A 31 -9.58 -5.53 5.81
N GLY A 32 -9.96 -5.21 4.57
CA GLY A 32 -9.85 -6.12 3.43
C GLY A 32 -8.40 -6.58 3.18
N LEU A 33 -7.44 -5.66 3.29
CA LEU A 33 -6.01 -5.98 3.18
C LEU A 33 -5.50 -6.86 4.34
N THR A 34 -6.03 -6.64 5.55
CA THR A 34 -5.67 -7.45 6.73
C THR A 34 -6.19 -8.89 6.58
N VAL A 35 -7.42 -9.05 6.10
CA VAL A 35 -7.99 -10.38 5.79
C VAL A 35 -7.17 -11.08 4.71
N ALA A 36 -6.82 -10.37 3.62
CA ALA A 36 -5.97 -10.91 2.57
C ALA A 36 -4.59 -11.35 3.11
N LEU A 37 -3.99 -10.56 4.00
CA LEU A 37 -2.73 -10.89 4.66
C LEU A 37 -2.83 -12.16 5.49
N ASP A 38 -3.91 -12.34 6.25
CA ASP A 38 -4.13 -13.54 7.06
C ASP A 38 -4.34 -14.78 6.19
N LEU A 39 -5.06 -14.65 5.08
CA LEU A 39 -5.20 -15.73 4.09
C LEU A 39 -3.85 -16.11 3.49
N GLU A 40 -3.03 -15.13 3.11
CA GLU A 40 -1.69 -15.38 2.57
C GLU A 40 -0.75 -16.02 3.61
N ARG A 41 -0.88 -15.66 4.89
CA ARG A 41 -0.13 -16.30 5.99
C ARG A 41 -0.53 -17.76 6.19
N ARG A 42 -1.82 -18.07 6.17
CA ARG A 42 -2.31 -19.47 6.27
C ARG A 42 -1.85 -20.29 5.07
N ALA A 43 -1.98 -19.75 3.87
CA ALA A 43 -1.50 -20.42 2.67
C ALA A 43 0.02 -20.61 2.71
N ARG A 44 0.80 -19.66 3.25
CA ARG A 44 2.24 -19.85 3.45
C ARG A 44 2.55 -21.01 4.38
N ALA A 45 1.80 -21.18 5.47
CA ALA A 45 2.00 -22.29 6.39
C ALA A 45 1.78 -23.65 5.69
N ALA A 46 0.69 -23.77 4.91
CA ALA A 46 0.41 -24.98 4.13
C ALA A 46 1.54 -25.28 3.12
N GLU A 47 2.08 -24.27 2.46
CA GLU A 47 3.17 -24.46 1.50
C GLU A 47 4.51 -24.83 2.16
N VAL A 48 4.75 -24.44 3.41
CA VAL A 48 5.90 -24.91 4.19
C VAL A 48 5.75 -26.40 4.48
N GLU A 49 4.56 -26.84 4.90
CA GLU A 49 4.28 -28.27 5.12
C GLU A 49 4.45 -29.09 3.83
N GLU A 50 4.01 -28.56 2.68
CA GLU A 50 4.23 -29.20 1.38
C GLU A 50 5.72 -29.30 1.02
N LEU A 51 6.50 -28.25 1.29
CA LEU A 51 7.94 -28.25 1.05
C LEU A 51 8.66 -29.30 1.90
N ASP A 52 8.28 -29.43 3.17
CA ASP A 52 8.81 -30.42 4.10
C ASP A 52 8.45 -31.84 3.65
N ALA A 53 7.19 -32.07 3.28
CA ALA A 53 6.73 -33.35 2.74
C ALA A 53 7.47 -33.74 1.45
N ALA A 54 7.67 -32.78 0.53
CA ALA A 54 8.43 -32.99 -0.70
C ALA A 54 9.90 -33.31 -0.40
N SER A 55 10.49 -32.65 0.60
CA SER A 55 11.88 -32.90 1.03
C SER A 55 12.03 -34.30 1.62
N ALA A 56 11.11 -34.74 2.47
CA ALA A 56 11.08 -36.11 2.98
C ALA A 56 10.85 -37.16 1.88
N GLN A 57 10.05 -36.82 0.85
CA GLN A 57 9.85 -37.69 -0.31
C GLN A 57 11.13 -37.87 -1.13
N ILE A 58 11.95 -36.82 -1.29
CA ILE A 58 13.24 -36.93 -1.98
C ILE A 58 14.16 -37.93 -1.29
N VAL A 59 14.29 -37.86 0.05
CA VAL A 59 15.16 -38.78 0.80
C VAL A 59 14.71 -40.23 0.58
N ARG A 60 13.42 -40.53 0.75
CA ARG A 60 12.87 -41.88 0.52
C ARG A 60 13.08 -42.38 -0.92
N ALA A 61 12.90 -41.51 -1.91
CA ALA A 61 13.13 -41.86 -3.30
C ALA A 61 14.62 -42.14 -3.58
N GLN A 62 15.53 -41.37 -2.97
CA GLN A 62 16.97 -41.58 -3.07
C GLN A 62 17.42 -42.89 -2.44
N ASP A 63 16.90 -43.23 -1.25
CA ASP A 63 17.20 -44.51 -0.58
C ASP A 63 16.73 -45.70 -1.41
N THR A 64 15.55 -45.58 -2.03
CA THR A 64 15.01 -46.58 -2.95
C THR A 64 15.92 -46.74 -4.16
N ALA A 65 16.26 -45.64 -4.84
CA ALA A 65 17.15 -45.67 -6.01
C ALA A 65 18.55 -46.23 -5.67
N ALA A 66 19.11 -45.88 -4.52
CA ALA A 66 20.38 -46.42 -4.04
C ALA A 66 20.30 -47.95 -3.82
N SER A 67 19.21 -48.42 -3.22
CA SER A 67 18.97 -49.85 -3.01
C SER A 67 18.83 -50.61 -4.33
N ARG A 68 18.07 -50.05 -5.30
CA ARG A 68 17.91 -50.64 -6.64
C ARG A 68 19.24 -50.67 -7.39
N ARG A 69 20.03 -49.61 -7.31
CA ARG A 69 21.38 -49.54 -7.91
C ARG A 69 22.31 -50.59 -7.32
N SER A 70 22.32 -50.74 -6.00
CA SER A 70 23.15 -51.76 -5.34
C SER A 70 22.75 -53.17 -5.76
N ARG A 71 21.45 -53.45 -5.92
CA ARG A 71 20.96 -54.73 -6.42
C ARG A 71 21.41 -55.00 -7.86
N LEU A 72 21.26 -54.01 -8.75
CA LEU A 72 21.73 -54.14 -10.14
C LEU A 72 23.23 -54.45 -10.20
N LEU A 73 24.05 -53.75 -9.41
CA LEU A 73 25.49 -54.00 -9.35
C LEU A 73 25.83 -55.38 -8.77
N GLN A 74 25.04 -55.89 -7.82
CA GLN A 74 25.21 -57.24 -7.28
C GLN A 74 24.91 -58.29 -8.35
N LEU A 75 23.78 -58.16 -9.05
CA LEU A 75 23.38 -59.05 -10.15
C LEU A 75 24.42 -59.03 -11.28
N ALA A 76 24.91 -57.85 -11.66
CA ALA A 76 25.92 -57.71 -12.72
C ALA A 76 27.29 -58.33 -12.37
N ARG A 77 27.57 -58.58 -11.09
CA ARG A 77 28.80 -59.24 -10.63
C ARG A 77 28.68 -60.76 -10.60
N ASP A 78 27.46 -61.30 -10.60
CA ASP A 78 27.23 -62.74 -10.59
C ASP A 78 27.16 -63.25 -12.05
N PRO A 79 28.14 -64.04 -12.51
CA PRO A 79 28.22 -64.51 -13.89
C PRO A 79 27.10 -65.50 -14.27
N GLN A 80 26.34 -66.01 -13.29
CA GLN A 80 25.21 -66.90 -13.54
C GLN A 80 23.89 -66.16 -13.71
N THR A 81 23.86 -64.82 -13.53
CA THR A 81 22.64 -64.03 -13.68
C THR A 81 22.15 -64.01 -15.13
N GLU A 82 20.88 -64.32 -15.34
CA GLU A 82 20.22 -64.22 -16.64
C GLU A 82 20.05 -62.77 -17.10
N VAL A 83 20.16 -62.53 -18.41
CA VAL A 83 20.06 -61.18 -19.00
C VAL A 83 18.72 -60.52 -18.68
N ASP A 84 17.61 -61.26 -18.73
CA ASP A 84 16.28 -60.73 -18.43
C ASP A 84 16.18 -60.19 -16.98
N THR A 85 16.86 -60.85 -16.02
CA THR A 85 16.91 -60.39 -14.63
C THR A 85 17.71 -59.09 -14.48
N LEU A 86 18.73 -58.88 -15.31
CA LEU A 86 19.48 -57.61 -15.35
C LEU A 86 18.63 -56.49 -15.94
N LEU A 87 17.90 -56.76 -17.02
CA LEU A 87 16.99 -55.79 -17.66
C LEU A 87 15.88 -55.36 -16.70
N ASP A 88 15.24 -56.29 -16.00
CA ASP A 88 14.23 -55.99 -14.98
C ASP A 88 14.79 -55.11 -13.84
N ALA A 89 16.05 -55.35 -13.45
CA ALA A 89 16.70 -54.56 -12.42
C ALA A 89 17.08 -53.15 -12.90
N GLU A 90 17.46 -53.01 -14.17
CA GLU A 90 17.72 -51.71 -14.82
C GLU A 90 16.43 -50.89 -14.96
N ASP A 91 15.34 -51.51 -15.40
CA ASP A 91 14.03 -50.85 -15.49
C ASP A 91 13.56 -50.38 -14.11
N SER A 92 13.71 -51.24 -13.08
CA SER A 92 13.37 -50.87 -11.70
C SER A 92 14.23 -49.73 -11.15
N LEU A 93 15.52 -49.65 -11.54
CA LEU A 93 16.38 -48.51 -11.19
C LEU A 93 15.93 -47.25 -11.93
N THR A 94 15.63 -47.33 -13.22
CA THR A 94 15.16 -46.23 -14.04
C THR A 94 13.88 -45.62 -13.49
N GLU A 95 12.91 -46.46 -13.08
CA GLU A 95 11.69 -46.03 -12.40
C GLU A 95 11.99 -45.30 -11.08
N ALA A 96 12.88 -45.85 -10.24
CA ALA A 96 13.26 -45.24 -8.98
C ALA A 96 13.95 -43.86 -9.18
N GLU A 97 14.80 -43.73 -10.20
CA GLU A 97 15.44 -42.45 -10.54
C GLU A 97 14.43 -41.42 -11.08
N ALA A 98 13.43 -41.85 -11.84
CA ALA A 98 12.33 -40.99 -12.28
C ALA A 98 11.54 -40.43 -11.09
N LEU A 99 11.29 -41.25 -10.06
CA LEU A 99 10.65 -40.81 -8.82
C LEU A 99 11.48 -39.76 -8.06
N VAL A 100 12.81 -39.90 -8.03
CA VAL A 100 13.70 -38.88 -7.43
C VAL A 100 13.56 -37.55 -8.17
N ARG A 101 13.57 -37.56 -9.51
CA ARG A 101 13.42 -36.34 -10.33
C ARG A 101 12.07 -35.68 -10.09
N ALA A 102 10.99 -36.45 -10.11
CA ALA A 102 9.64 -35.94 -9.84
C ALA A 102 9.51 -35.31 -8.44
N ALA A 103 10.11 -35.91 -7.41
CA ALA A 103 10.12 -35.36 -6.06
C ALA A 103 10.94 -34.04 -5.98
N GLN A 104 12.06 -33.96 -6.68
CA GLN A 104 12.86 -32.73 -6.78
C GLN A 104 12.09 -31.60 -7.46
N ASP A 105 11.37 -31.89 -8.54
CA ASP A 105 10.56 -30.90 -9.26
C ASP A 105 9.40 -30.40 -8.40
N ARG A 106 8.74 -31.29 -7.66
CA ARG A 106 7.71 -30.90 -6.69
C ARG A 106 8.27 -29.95 -5.62
N ARG A 107 9.45 -30.24 -5.07
CA ARG A 107 10.12 -29.36 -4.09
C ARG A 107 10.44 -27.99 -4.69
N ARG A 108 10.98 -27.95 -5.92
CA ARG A 108 11.26 -26.68 -6.62
C ARG A 108 9.99 -25.86 -6.81
N ALA A 109 8.90 -26.48 -7.24
CA ALA A 109 7.62 -25.81 -7.43
C ALA A 109 7.07 -25.23 -6.11
N ALA A 110 7.13 -25.99 -5.01
CA ALA A 110 6.73 -25.53 -3.69
C ALA A 110 7.59 -24.33 -3.21
N ALA A 111 8.91 -24.42 -3.38
CA ALA A 111 9.82 -23.32 -3.05
C ALA A 111 9.53 -22.05 -3.86
N SER A 112 9.28 -22.16 -5.17
CA SER A 112 8.90 -21.03 -6.01
C SER A 112 7.60 -20.36 -5.54
N ARG A 113 6.58 -21.16 -5.17
CA ARG A 113 5.33 -20.63 -4.61
C ARG A 113 5.56 -19.90 -3.28
N LEU A 114 6.40 -20.42 -2.40
CA LEU A 114 6.75 -19.75 -1.13
C LEU A 114 7.41 -18.39 -1.34
N VAL A 115 8.34 -18.28 -2.28
CA VAL A 115 9.00 -17.00 -2.61
C VAL A 115 7.99 -15.98 -3.11
N GLU A 116 7.13 -16.38 -4.05
CA GLU A 116 6.07 -15.51 -4.56
C GLU A 116 5.11 -15.06 -3.46
N ARG A 117 4.73 -15.98 -2.57
CA ARG A 117 3.87 -15.68 -1.42
C ARG A 117 4.53 -14.71 -0.44
N GLY A 118 5.83 -14.87 -0.18
CA GLY A 118 6.62 -13.93 0.62
C GLY A 118 6.60 -12.51 0.07
N ARG A 119 6.70 -12.37 -1.27
CA ARG A 119 6.59 -11.06 -1.94
C ARG A 119 5.19 -10.45 -1.76
N ARG A 120 4.13 -11.24 -1.93
CA ARG A 120 2.75 -10.78 -1.71
C ARG A 120 2.49 -10.33 -0.28
N ILE A 121 2.97 -11.09 0.71
CA ILE A 121 2.88 -10.72 2.13
C ILE A 121 3.60 -9.39 2.39
N ALA A 122 4.82 -9.23 1.87
CA ALA A 122 5.57 -7.98 2.02
C ALA A 122 4.82 -6.80 1.40
N PHE A 123 4.28 -6.96 0.20
CA PHE A 123 3.45 -5.96 -0.47
C PHE A 123 2.21 -5.58 0.37
N LEU A 124 1.47 -6.57 0.89
CA LEU A 124 0.28 -6.31 1.71
C LEU A 124 0.63 -5.56 3.00
N LEU A 125 1.74 -5.91 3.66
CA LEU A 125 2.22 -5.20 4.84
C LEU A 125 2.57 -3.74 4.54
N GLU A 126 3.24 -3.49 3.41
CA GLU A 126 3.58 -2.14 2.97
C GLU A 126 2.31 -1.31 2.66
N GLU A 127 1.35 -1.89 1.95
CA GLU A 127 0.11 -1.22 1.61
C GLU A 127 -0.74 -0.90 2.86
N ILE A 128 -0.80 -1.82 3.82
CA ILE A 128 -1.44 -1.58 5.12
C ILE A 128 -0.73 -0.45 5.87
N ALA A 129 0.60 -0.46 5.92
CA ALA A 129 1.37 0.58 6.59
C ALA A 129 1.15 1.96 5.94
N ARG A 130 1.17 2.02 4.60
CA ARG A 130 0.92 3.22 3.79
C ARG A 130 -0.47 3.80 4.07
N ARG A 131 -1.51 2.96 4.06
CA ARG A 131 -2.89 3.40 4.35
C ARG A 131 -3.09 3.80 5.81
N ARG A 132 -2.44 3.10 6.74
CA ARG A 132 -2.46 3.50 8.16
C ARG A 132 -1.73 4.82 8.39
N ALA A 133 -0.62 5.08 7.69
CA ALA A 133 0.08 6.36 7.76
C ALA A 133 -0.77 7.51 7.18
N GLY A 134 -1.42 7.27 6.03
CA GLY A 134 -2.38 8.23 5.45
C GLY A 134 -3.62 8.45 6.33
N GLY A 135 -4.08 7.42 7.05
CA GLY A 135 -5.22 7.50 7.98
C GLY A 135 -4.86 8.02 9.38
N ARG A 136 -3.60 7.94 9.81
CA ARG A 136 -3.13 8.47 11.13
C ARG A 136 -2.94 9.98 11.16
N ALA A 137 -3.24 10.69 10.07
CA ALA A 137 -3.26 12.15 10.02
C ALA A 137 -4.41 12.80 10.83
N ALA A 138 -5.19 12.04 11.62
CA ALA A 138 -6.30 12.53 12.42
C ALA A 138 -6.05 12.42 13.94
N SER A 139 -4.83 12.71 14.41
CA SER A 139 -4.72 13.57 15.60
C SER A 139 -4.89 14.97 15.03
N ASP A 140 -5.98 15.64 15.37
CA ASP A 140 -6.34 16.97 14.89
C ASP A 140 -5.12 17.85 14.53
N PRO A 141 -4.76 17.93 13.24
CA PRO A 141 -3.48 18.47 12.85
C PRO A 141 -3.54 20.00 12.68
N VAL A 142 -4.74 20.59 12.78
CA VAL A 142 -5.01 22.01 12.56
C VAL A 142 -5.32 22.73 13.89
N THR A 143 -6.05 22.10 14.82
CA THR A 143 -6.44 22.74 16.07
C THR A 143 -5.26 23.10 16.92
N GLY A 144 -5.20 24.36 17.36
CA GLY A 144 -4.13 24.88 18.21
C GLY A 144 -3.88 26.35 17.96
N ARG A 145 -2.82 26.85 18.59
CA ARG A 145 -2.33 28.22 18.41
C ARG A 145 -1.19 28.24 17.40
N TRP A 146 -1.26 29.20 16.49
CA TRP A 146 -0.35 29.36 15.38
C TRP A 146 0.19 30.78 15.36
N GLU A 147 1.51 30.93 15.33
CA GLU A 147 2.17 32.19 15.01
C GLU A 147 2.13 32.39 13.49
N VAL A 148 1.61 33.53 13.03
CA VAL A 148 1.32 33.79 11.62
C VAL A 148 2.12 34.99 11.12
N ARG A 149 2.63 34.88 9.89
CA ARG A 149 3.29 35.98 9.17
C ARG A 149 2.74 36.11 7.75
N ILE A 150 2.32 37.32 7.39
CA ILE A 150 1.66 37.64 6.12
C ILE A 150 2.50 38.65 5.33
N ASN A 151 2.70 38.39 4.04
CA ASN A 151 3.43 39.23 3.11
C ASN A 151 2.56 39.55 1.89
N PRO A 152 2.63 40.75 1.30
CA PRO A 152 3.51 41.87 1.66
C PRO A 152 3.06 42.60 2.95
N GLY A 153 3.99 43.31 3.60
CA GLY A 153 3.73 44.12 4.79
C GLY A 153 4.24 43.53 6.11
N ASP A 154 4.93 42.38 6.07
CA ASP A 154 5.52 41.65 7.22
C ASP A 154 4.63 41.63 8.47
N ARG A 155 3.31 41.50 8.27
CA ARG A 155 2.33 41.54 9.35
C ARG A 155 2.41 40.24 10.12
N LYS A 156 2.64 40.33 11.43
CA LYS A 156 2.76 39.17 12.32
C LYS A 156 1.59 39.11 13.30
N GLY A 157 1.42 37.98 13.94
CA GLY A 157 0.43 37.79 14.99
C GLY A 157 0.15 36.32 15.23
N SER A 158 -1.03 36.02 15.76
CA SER A 158 -1.45 34.65 16.05
C SER A 158 -2.84 34.34 15.53
N MET A 159 -3.07 33.05 15.26
CA MET A 159 -4.36 32.45 14.97
C MET A 159 -4.61 31.31 15.95
N ARG A 160 -5.81 31.24 16.52
CA ARG A 160 -6.31 30.04 17.19
C ARG A 160 -7.26 29.35 16.24
N LEU A 161 -6.95 28.12 15.86
CA LEU A 161 -7.77 27.31 14.97
C LEU A 161 -8.40 26.15 15.76
N ASN A 162 -9.59 25.76 15.33
CA ASN A 162 -10.32 24.59 15.78
C ASN A 162 -10.87 23.85 14.56
N LEU A 163 -10.63 22.54 14.49
CA LEU A 163 -11.08 21.64 13.43
C LEU A 163 -12.22 20.77 13.98
N ASP A 164 -13.39 20.94 13.40
CA ASP A 164 -14.57 20.10 13.65
C ASP A 164 -14.95 19.37 12.35
N GLY A 165 -14.58 18.08 12.28
CA GLY A 165 -14.68 17.30 11.06
C GLY A 165 -13.79 17.86 9.95
N THR A 166 -14.40 18.46 8.92
CA THR A 166 -13.68 19.15 7.82
C THR A 166 -13.76 20.66 7.92
N ILE A 167 -14.51 21.20 8.89
CA ILE A 167 -14.72 22.63 9.07
C ILE A 167 -13.64 23.18 10.01
N VAL A 168 -13.00 24.25 9.57
CA VAL A 168 -12.05 25.00 10.39
C VAL A 168 -12.71 26.30 10.82
N SER A 169 -12.60 26.62 12.09
CA SER A 169 -13.04 27.89 12.68
C SER A 169 -11.96 28.45 13.59
N GLY A 170 -11.97 29.74 13.84
CA GLY A 170 -10.93 30.34 14.67
C GLY A 170 -11.02 31.84 14.84
N ASP A 171 -10.14 32.34 15.70
CA ASP A 171 -9.91 33.76 15.93
C ASP A 171 -8.46 34.13 15.58
N TYR A 172 -8.24 35.39 15.21
CA TYR A 172 -6.91 35.90 14.92
C TYR A 172 -6.68 37.27 15.55
N VAL A 173 -5.42 37.53 15.87
CA VAL A 173 -4.91 38.84 16.26
C VAL A 173 -3.62 39.08 15.52
N LEU A 174 -3.54 40.18 14.77
CA LEU A 174 -2.35 40.60 14.03
C LEU A 174 -1.91 42.00 14.48
N ASP A 175 -0.64 42.29 14.28
CA ASP A 175 -0.04 43.59 14.51
C ASP A 175 -0.77 44.68 13.74
N GLY A 176 -0.81 45.90 14.31
CA GLY A 176 -1.57 47.02 13.75
C GLY A 176 -3.05 47.01 14.12
N GLY A 177 -3.45 46.23 15.13
CA GLY A 177 -4.81 46.22 15.68
C GLY A 177 -5.82 45.36 14.92
N PHE A 178 -5.38 44.67 13.87
CA PHE A 178 -6.24 43.80 13.08
C PHE A 178 -6.63 42.57 13.89
N ARG A 179 -7.92 42.33 14.00
CA ARG A 179 -8.48 41.20 14.74
C ARG A 179 -9.79 40.77 14.12
N GLY A 180 -10.13 39.51 14.29
CA GLY A 180 -11.36 39.00 13.75
C GLY A 180 -11.45 37.49 13.85
N SER A 181 -12.21 36.91 12.93
CA SER A 181 -12.42 35.46 12.86
C SER A 181 -11.96 34.90 11.52
N VAL A 182 -11.68 33.61 11.53
CA VAL A 182 -11.43 32.82 10.33
C VAL A 182 -12.39 31.63 10.28
N ARG A 183 -12.82 31.28 9.07
CA ARG A 183 -13.63 30.07 8.84
C ARG A 183 -13.27 29.42 7.52
N GLY A 184 -13.38 28.11 7.40
CA GLY A 184 -13.22 27.44 6.13
C GLY A 184 -13.10 25.93 6.28
N THR A 185 -12.24 25.31 5.48
CA THR A 185 -12.17 23.84 5.40
C THR A 185 -10.75 23.32 5.39
N PHE A 186 -10.59 22.10 5.91
CA PHE A 186 -9.37 21.32 5.82
C PHE A 186 -9.67 19.95 5.21
N VAL A 187 -9.17 19.71 4.00
CA VAL A 187 -9.36 18.46 3.27
C VAL A 187 -8.08 18.11 2.51
N SER A 188 -7.62 16.87 2.66
CA SER A 188 -6.42 16.36 1.95
C SER A 188 -5.20 17.29 2.11
N GLU A 189 -4.90 17.66 3.35
CA GLU A 189 -3.78 18.57 3.74
C GLU A 189 -3.88 20.01 3.23
N LYS A 190 -4.96 20.37 2.53
CA LYS A 190 -5.23 21.72 2.05
C LYS A 190 -6.16 22.45 3.01
N LEU A 191 -5.75 23.65 3.38
CA LEU A 191 -6.48 24.57 4.23
C LEU A 191 -6.98 25.74 3.38
N THR A 192 -8.27 26.00 3.42
CA THR A 192 -8.87 27.21 2.88
C THR A 192 -9.51 27.98 4.02
N LEU A 193 -9.17 29.25 4.21
CA LEU A 193 -9.76 30.12 5.23
C LEU A 193 -10.26 31.42 4.62
N GLN A 194 -11.46 31.82 5.02
CA GLN A 194 -12.01 33.16 4.84
C GLN A 194 -11.69 33.96 6.09
N ARG A 195 -11.06 35.11 5.92
CA ARG A 195 -10.81 36.07 7.01
C ARG A 195 -11.94 37.08 7.07
N ILE A 196 -12.45 37.28 8.27
CA ILE A 196 -13.51 38.25 8.59
C ILE A 196 -12.95 39.17 9.66
N ASP A 197 -12.52 40.35 9.24
CA ASP A 197 -12.01 41.39 10.12
C ASP A 197 -13.16 42.09 10.87
N SER A 198 -12.90 42.44 12.13
CA SER A 198 -13.91 43.03 13.00
C SER A 198 -14.42 44.41 12.54
N GLU A 199 -13.61 45.15 11.78
CA GLU A 199 -13.97 46.48 11.26
C GLU A 199 -14.36 46.42 9.78
N ARG A 200 -13.73 45.54 9.00
CA ARG A 200 -13.86 45.51 7.54
C ARG A 200 -14.76 44.39 7.01
N GLY A 201 -15.18 43.46 7.87
CA GLY A 201 -15.92 42.28 7.46
C GLY A 201 -15.05 41.30 6.67
N TYR A 202 -15.65 40.57 5.73
CA TYR A 202 -14.97 39.58 4.91
C TYR A 202 -13.99 40.24 3.92
N ASP A 203 -12.69 40.18 4.23
CA ASP A 203 -11.69 41.01 3.57
C ASP A 203 -10.57 40.23 2.84
N ALA A 204 -10.42 38.92 3.11
CA ALA A 204 -9.42 38.09 2.45
C ALA A 204 -9.75 36.59 2.45
N ASN A 205 -9.20 35.88 1.45
CA ASN A 205 -9.10 34.43 1.40
C ASN A 205 -7.65 34.00 1.61
N PHE A 206 -7.45 32.91 2.34
CA PHE A 206 -6.17 32.27 2.59
C PHE A 206 -6.24 30.84 2.08
N TYR A 207 -5.23 30.45 1.32
CA TYR A 207 -5.02 29.09 0.84
C TYR A 207 -3.70 28.61 1.39
N GLY A 208 -3.69 27.42 1.99
CA GLY A 208 -2.50 26.88 2.63
C GLY A 208 -2.42 25.37 2.49
N GLN A 209 -1.21 24.85 2.66
CA GLN A 209 -0.93 23.43 2.80
C GLN A 209 -0.28 23.17 4.15
N LEU A 210 -0.71 22.11 4.82
CA LEU A 210 -0.10 21.65 6.06
C LEU A 210 1.09 20.76 5.78
N VAL A 211 2.25 21.12 6.31
CA VAL A 211 3.42 20.26 6.39
C VAL A 211 3.48 19.70 7.81
N ALA A 212 2.79 18.57 8.04
CA ALA A 212 2.58 18.01 9.38
C ALA A 212 3.89 17.76 10.13
N ALA A 213 4.92 17.23 9.44
CA ALA A 213 6.26 16.97 10.02
C ALA A 213 6.95 18.23 10.57
N GLN A 214 6.59 19.42 10.05
CA GLN A 214 7.19 20.70 10.45
C GLN A 214 6.24 21.53 11.33
N ARG A 215 5.05 21.02 11.65
CA ARG A 215 3.97 21.76 12.33
C ARG A 215 3.78 23.17 11.72
N ARG A 216 3.76 23.23 10.38
CA ARG A 216 3.81 24.46 9.59
C ARG A 216 2.72 24.49 8.53
N LEU A 217 2.03 25.62 8.44
CA LEU A 217 1.14 25.98 7.34
C LEU A 217 1.83 27.00 6.45
N ALA A 218 1.67 26.90 5.14
CA ALA A 218 2.16 27.91 4.21
C ALA A 218 1.28 27.97 2.96
N GLY A 219 1.16 29.16 2.39
CA GLY A 219 0.51 29.34 1.10
C GLY A 219 0.31 30.79 0.72
N THR A 220 -0.81 31.07 0.05
CA THR A 220 -1.13 32.37 -0.53
C THR A 220 -2.38 32.98 0.11
N TRP A 221 -2.51 34.29 0.00
CA TRP A 221 -3.73 34.99 0.37
C TRP A 221 -4.13 35.97 -0.73
N GLU A 222 -5.42 36.26 -0.81
CA GLU A 222 -6.03 37.15 -1.80
C GLU A 222 -7.03 38.06 -1.11
N SER A 223 -6.99 39.36 -1.44
CA SER A 223 -7.98 40.33 -0.98
C SER A 223 -9.31 40.10 -1.67
N THR A 224 -10.41 40.26 -0.94
CA THR A 224 -11.77 40.23 -1.50
C THR A 224 -12.25 41.62 -1.94
N THR A 225 -11.49 42.67 -1.60
CA THR A 225 -11.81 44.06 -1.98
C THR A 225 -11.32 44.34 -3.40
N ILE A 226 -12.24 44.74 -4.27
CA ILE A 226 -11.96 45.15 -5.65
C ILE A 226 -11.27 46.53 -5.60
N ALA A 227 -9.99 46.60 -6.00
CA ALA A 227 -9.13 47.78 -5.94
C ALA A 227 -8.88 48.33 -4.51
N PRO A 228 -7.99 47.69 -3.72
CA PRO A 228 -7.58 48.23 -2.42
C PRO A 228 -6.99 49.63 -2.61
N LEU A 229 -7.58 50.65 -1.97
CA LEU A 229 -7.06 52.02 -2.03
C LEU A 229 -5.61 52.10 -1.55
N ASP A 230 -5.26 51.28 -0.54
CA ASP A 230 -3.95 51.21 0.06
C ASP A 230 -3.55 49.75 0.32
N GLY A 231 -2.78 49.15 -0.59
CA GLY A 231 -2.06 47.89 -0.33
C GLY A 231 -2.19 46.80 -1.39
N PRO A 232 -1.47 45.68 -1.19
CA PRO A 232 -1.42 44.58 -2.14
C PRO A 232 -2.76 43.80 -2.19
N ALA A 233 -3.15 43.36 -3.38
CA ALA A 233 -4.36 42.55 -3.60
C ALA A 233 -4.15 41.05 -3.25
N GLY A 234 -2.95 40.65 -2.86
CA GLY A 234 -2.63 39.30 -2.44
C GLY A 234 -1.16 39.12 -2.10
N GLY A 235 -0.79 37.91 -1.69
CA GLY A 235 0.59 37.57 -1.36
C GLY A 235 0.74 36.20 -0.73
N THR A 236 1.72 36.05 0.16
CA THR A 236 2.06 34.79 0.83
C THR A 236 1.87 34.86 2.32
N TRP A 237 1.64 33.72 2.95
CA TRP A 237 1.60 33.61 4.40
C TRP A 237 2.22 32.30 4.86
N VAL A 238 2.71 32.32 6.10
CA VAL A 238 3.23 31.15 6.80
C VAL A 238 2.68 31.18 8.21
N ALA A 239 2.38 30.02 8.76
CA ALA A 239 2.12 29.86 10.17
C ALA A 239 2.89 28.69 10.78
N THR A 240 3.40 28.88 11.98
CA THR A 240 4.12 27.88 12.77
C THR A 240 3.38 27.63 14.07
N ARG A 241 3.18 26.36 14.41
CA ARG A 241 2.43 25.99 15.60
C ARG A 241 3.21 26.32 16.86
N GLU A 242 2.56 26.99 17.81
CA GLU A 242 3.15 27.23 19.14
C GLU A 242 3.17 25.91 19.96
N PRO A 243 4.19 25.70 20.80
CA PRO A 243 4.19 24.60 21.74
C PRO A 243 3.08 24.80 22.78
N ASP A 244 2.31 23.75 23.09
CA ASP A 244 1.27 23.80 24.11
C ASP A 244 1.96 24.07 25.47
N GLN A 245 1.63 25.18 26.13
CA GLN A 245 2.27 25.61 27.38
C GLN A 245 1.84 24.82 28.63
N ASP A 246 1.21 23.66 28.47
CA ASP A 246 0.65 22.89 29.59
C ASP A 246 1.63 21.88 30.22
N ASP A 247 2.90 21.82 29.81
CA ASP A 247 3.88 20.83 30.32
C ASP A 247 5.01 21.43 31.19
N THR A 248 4.91 22.70 31.61
CA THR A 248 5.88 23.36 32.51
C THR A 248 5.19 24.17 33.61
N GLY A 249 4.52 23.48 34.53
CA GLY A 249 3.79 24.12 35.63
C GLY A 249 3.86 23.38 36.97
N GLY A 250 4.89 22.58 37.22
CA GLY A 250 4.95 21.68 38.37
C GLY A 250 6.30 21.63 39.08
N GLU A 251 6.95 22.76 39.32
CA GLU A 251 7.91 22.87 40.42
C GLU A 251 8.09 24.34 40.80
N ARG A 252 7.49 24.73 41.93
CA ARG A 252 7.92 25.90 42.68
C ARG A 252 8.60 25.40 43.96
N PRO A 253 9.73 26.02 44.35
CA PRO A 253 10.48 25.65 45.55
C PRO A 253 9.70 25.87 46.85
#